data_AF-A0A5B8XUY3-F1
#
_entry.id   AF-A0A5B8XUY3-F1
#
_cell.length_a   1.000
_cell.length_b   1.000
_cell.length_c   1.000
_cell.angle_alpha   90.00
_cell.angle_beta   90.00
_cell.angle_gamma   90.00
#
_symmetry.space_group_name_H-M   'P 1'
#
loop_
_entity.id
_entity.type
_entity.pdbx_description
1 polymer ?
#
loop_
_entity_poly.entity_id
_entity_poly.type
_entity_poly.pdbx_seq_one_letter_code
_entity_poly.pdbx_strand_id
1 'polypeptide(L)'
;MQEPVFISYRTETTEPRRGWLGDGLRFVSRKPLLSGLVIGISANVLALIRAPGVVESAPVEAAVLGLGVLLVITGLFSRMGPFFALLAVVRFDVVRALTYDGHLLQWMEGETVRVAIQNPKFGLFATPPPPEVLEDARARSQPWDVNFVAWDEDREALLTIETKLSAEEAAGLRPADPEFTESPDETLPPHVLAPFLLIARNKA
;
A
#
# COMPACT_ATOMS: atom_id res chain seq x y z
N MET A 1 24.91 -11.80 -27.11
CA MET A 1 24.69 -10.61 -26.25
C MET A 1 23.19 -10.49 -26.08
N GLN A 2 22.68 -10.47 -24.85
CA GLN A 2 21.24 -10.22 -24.61
C GLN A 2 20.97 -8.74 -24.87
N GLU A 3 19.85 -8.42 -25.52
CA GLU A 3 19.41 -7.04 -25.68
C GLU A 3 19.04 -6.46 -24.31
N PRO A 4 19.39 -5.18 -24.03
CA PRO A 4 19.01 -4.54 -22.79
C PRO A 4 17.49 -4.42 -22.71
N VAL A 5 16.92 -4.82 -21.57
CA VAL A 5 15.50 -4.71 -21.28
C VAL A 5 15.25 -3.42 -20.53
N PHE A 6 14.30 -2.63 -21.01
CA PHE A 6 13.84 -1.40 -20.36
C PHE A 6 12.32 -1.39 -20.33
N ILE A 7 11.75 -1.26 -19.13
CA ILE A 7 10.31 -1.17 -18.91
C ILE A 7 10.06 0.05 -18.05
N SER A 8 9.19 0.95 -18.51
CA SER A 8 8.73 2.11 -17.74
C SER A 8 7.21 2.05 -17.60
N TYR A 9 6.74 2.30 -16.39
CA TYR A 9 5.33 2.27 -16.06
C TYR A 9 4.99 3.35 -15.05
N ARG A 10 3.72 3.73 -15.02
CA ARG A 10 3.19 4.68 -14.03
C ARG A 10 2.44 3.91 -12.96
N THR A 11 2.67 4.25 -11.71
CA THR A 11 1.94 3.68 -10.57
C THR A 11 1.56 4.77 -9.58
N GLU A 12 0.49 4.55 -8.84
CA GLU A 12 0.07 5.43 -7.74
C GLU A 12 0.80 5.01 -6.47
N THR A 13 1.52 5.93 -5.85
CA THR A 13 2.05 5.72 -4.50
C THR A 13 1.37 6.67 -3.52
N THR A 14 1.40 6.29 -2.24
CA THR A 14 0.88 7.12 -1.15
C THR A 14 2.04 7.62 -0.30
N GLU A 15 2.12 8.94 -0.13
CA GLU A 15 2.97 9.53 0.92
C GLU A 15 2.12 10.17 2.00
N PRO A 16 2.63 10.26 3.23
CA PRO A 16 2.03 11.10 4.24
C PRO A 16 1.99 12.56 3.76
N ARG A 17 0.82 13.19 3.83
CA ARG A 17 0.65 14.62 3.56
C ARG A 17 1.59 15.41 4.48
N ARG A 18 2.44 16.24 3.88
CA ARG A 18 3.38 17.10 4.62
C ARG A 18 2.70 18.42 5.03
N GLY A 19 3.22 19.06 6.08
CA GLY A 19 2.76 20.35 6.59
C GLY A 19 1.66 20.25 7.66
N TRP A 20 1.28 21.42 8.21
CA TRP A 20 0.42 21.54 9.39
C TRP A 20 -0.92 20.79 9.27
N LEU A 21 -1.53 20.80 8.08
CA LEU A 21 -2.79 20.11 7.84
C LEU A 21 -2.61 18.59 7.88
N GLY A 22 -1.53 18.07 7.29
CA GLY A 22 -1.21 16.64 7.33
C GLY A 22 -0.88 16.18 8.75
N ASP A 23 -0.15 16.99 9.51
CA ASP A 23 0.13 16.72 10.93
C ASP A 23 -1.14 16.70 11.78
N GLY A 24 -2.04 17.66 11.57
CA GLY A 24 -3.34 17.71 12.22
C GLY A 24 -4.19 16.48 11.92
N LEU A 25 -4.32 16.10 10.65
CA LEU A 25 -5.09 14.91 10.24
C LEU A 25 -4.52 13.61 10.83
N ARG A 26 -3.18 13.46 10.86
CA ARG A 26 -2.51 12.31 11.50
C ARG A 26 -2.70 12.30 13.01
N PHE A 27 -2.67 13.46 13.65
CA PHE A 27 -2.93 13.54 15.08
C PHE A 27 -4.36 13.10 15.40
N VAL A 28 -5.33 13.60 14.63
CA VAL A 28 -6.74 13.24 14.78
C VAL A 28 -6.96 11.76 14.54
N SER A 29 -6.34 11.17 13.51
CA SER A 29 -6.48 9.74 13.24
C SER A 29 -5.87 8.85 14.32
N ARG A 30 -4.74 9.25 14.92
CA ARG A 30 -4.06 8.50 16.00
C ARG A 30 -4.74 8.66 17.35
N LYS A 31 -5.33 9.82 17.63
CA LYS A 31 -5.98 10.15 18.90
C LYS A 31 -7.38 10.72 18.67
N PRO A 32 -8.31 9.93 18.10
CA PRO A 32 -9.61 10.44 17.71
C PRO A 32 -10.47 10.85 18.91
N LEU A 33 -10.42 10.09 20.02
CA LEU A 33 -11.13 10.43 21.25
C LEU A 33 -10.65 11.77 21.85
N LEU A 34 -9.33 11.95 21.97
CA LEU A 34 -8.75 13.18 22.50
C LEU A 34 -9.10 14.39 21.61
N SER A 35 -9.05 14.20 20.30
CA SER A 35 -9.37 15.25 19.33
C SER A 35 -10.85 15.64 19.42
N GLY A 36 -11.74 14.66 19.52
CA GLY A 36 -13.17 14.88 19.75
C GLY A 36 -13.47 15.60 21.06
N LEU A 37 -12.76 15.26 22.15
CA LEU A 37 -12.87 15.95 23.43
C LEU A 37 -12.43 17.41 23.32
N VAL A 38 -11.26 17.69 22.73
CA VAL A 38 -10.74 19.05 22.57
C VAL A 38 -11.69 19.90 21.71
N ILE A 39 -12.20 19.34 20.61
CA ILE A 39 -13.14 20.04 19.72
C ILE A 39 -14.48 20.26 20.41
N GLY A 40 -15.00 19.26 21.13
CA GLY A 40 -16.27 19.39 21.85
C GLY A 40 -16.19 20.40 22.99
N ILE A 41 -15.10 20.44 23.75
CA ILE A 41 -14.87 21.47 24.78
C ILE A 41 -14.79 22.86 24.12
N SER A 42 -14.04 22.98 23.03
CA SER A 42 -13.92 24.26 22.30
C SER A 42 -15.26 24.76 21.77
N ALA A 43 -16.12 23.86 21.28
CA ALA A 43 -17.48 24.18 20.85
C ALA A 43 -18.35 24.70 22.01
N ASN A 44 -18.29 24.06 23.18
CA ASN A 44 -19.01 24.50 24.36
C ASN A 44 -18.51 25.86 24.88
N VAL A 45 -17.20 26.10 24.89
CA VAL A 45 -16.63 27.40 25.25
C VAL A 45 -17.09 28.49 24.27
N LEU A 46 -17.09 28.19 22.97
CA LEU A 46 -17.58 29.14 21.96
C LEU A 46 -19.07 29.45 22.13
N ALA A 47 -19.88 28.45 22.47
CA ALA A 47 -21.31 28.63 22.76
C ALA A 47 -21.52 29.53 23.99
N LEU A 48 -20.75 29.32 25.06
CA LEU A 48 -20.79 30.15 26.27
C LEU A 48 -20.47 31.62 25.97
N ILE A 49 -19.43 31.88 25.19
CA ILE A 49 -19.03 33.25 24.79
C ILE A 49 -20.13 33.93 23.95
N ARG A 50 -20.79 33.17 23.08
CA ARG A 50 -21.80 33.71 22.14
C ARG A 50 -23.14 33.99 22.81
N ALA A 51 -23.51 33.27 23.86
CA ALA A 51 -24.83 33.34 24.49
C ALA A 51 -24.77 33.27 26.03
N PRO A 52 -24.07 34.20 26.71
CA PRO A 52 -23.86 34.13 28.15
C PRO A 52 -25.18 34.15 28.94
N GLY A 53 -26.13 34.99 28.52
CA GLY A 53 -27.43 35.13 29.21
C GLY A 53 -28.29 33.86 29.20
N VAL A 54 -28.11 32.96 28.22
CA VAL A 54 -28.84 31.69 28.19
C VAL A 54 -28.31 30.74 29.27
N VAL A 55 -26.99 30.67 29.41
CA VAL A 55 -26.33 29.80 30.41
C VAL A 55 -26.59 30.28 31.83
N GLU A 56 -26.63 31.60 32.05
CA GLU A 56 -26.97 32.18 33.34
C GLU A 56 -28.44 31.91 33.74
N SER A 57 -29.35 31.90 32.76
CA SER A 57 -30.78 31.69 33.01
C SER A 57 -31.18 30.22 33.26
N ALA A 58 -30.45 29.27 32.67
CA ALA A 58 -30.76 27.84 32.71
C ALA A 58 -29.47 26.99 32.76
N PRO A 59 -28.73 27.03 33.89
CA PRO A 59 -27.38 26.48 33.97
C PRO A 59 -27.32 24.95 33.89
N VAL A 60 -28.33 24.26 34.43
CA VAL A 60 -28.38 22.79 34.42
C VAL A 60 -28.70 22.27 33.03
N GLU A 61 -29.68 22.88 32.36
CA GLU A 61 -30.07 22.56 30.99
C GLU A 61 -28.91 22.81 30.02
N ALA A 62 -28.23 23.94 30.18
CA ALA A 62 -27.03 24.26 29.41
C ALA A 62 -25.90 23.25 29.63
N ALA A 63 -25.68 22.80 30.88
CA ALA A 63 -24.67 21.78 31.18
C ALA A 63 -25.01 20.41 30.56
N VAL A 64 -26.28 19.98 30.61
CA VAL A 64 -26.74 18.72 30.00
C VAL A 64 -26.58 18.76 28.48
N LEU A 65 -26.99 19.86 27.84
CA LEU A 65 -26.83 20.05 26.40
C LEU A 65 -25.35 20.08 26.01
N GLY A 66 -24.51 20.79 26.78
CA GLY A 66 -23.06 20.85 26.55
C GLY A 66 -22.38 19.48 26.69
N LEU A 67 -22.78 18.68 27.68
CA LEU A 67 -22.31 17.30 27.81
C LEU A 67 -22.77 16.43 26.63
N GLY A 68 -24.02 16.58 26.19
CA GLY A 68 -24.54 15.89 25.02
C GLY A 68 -23.75 16.20 23.75
N VAL A 69 -23.48 17.48 23.49
CA VAL A 69 -22.65 17.93 22.36
C VAL A 69 -21.24 17.33 22.44
N LEU A 70 -20.60 17.37 23.61
CA LEU A 70 -19.27 16.80 23.83
C LEU A 70 -19.23 15.31 23.53
N LEU A 71 -20.21 14.54 24.03
CA LEU A 71 -20.30 13.10 23.82
C LEU A 71 -20.55 12.75 22.34
N VAL A 72 -21.45 13.48 21.67
CA VAL A 72 -21.75 13.27 20.24
C VAL A 72 -20.53 13.56 19.38
N ILE A 73 -19.86 14.70 19.58
CA ILE A 73 -18.65 15.06 18.82
C ILE A 73 -17.53 14.04 19.08
N THR A 74 -17.32 13.66 20.33
CA THR A 74 -16.29 12.65 20.67
C THR A 74 -16.58 11.30 20.02
N GLY A 75 -17.85 10.88 20.03
CA GLY A 75 -18.30 9.64 19.39
C GLY A 75 -18.17 9.68 17.86
N LEU A 76 -18.40 10.83 17.23
CA LEU A 76 -18.18 11.04 15.80
C LEU A 76 -16.70 10.92 15.43
N PHE A 77 -15.83 11.64 16.13
CA PHE A 77 -14.39 11.61 15.87
C PHE A 77 -13.81 10.22 16.09
N SER A 78 -14.26 9.49 17.12
CA SER A 78 -13.91 8.08 17.34
C SER A 78 -14.14 7.21 16.10
N ARG A 79 -15.28 7.38 15.42
CA ARG A 79 -15.62 6.62 14.20
C ARG A 79 -14.91 7.12 12.95
N MET A 80 -14.56 8.40 12.90
CA MET A 80 -13.91 9.02 11.74
C MET A 80 -12.38 8.83 11.70
N GLY A 81 -11.76 8.20 12.71
CA GLY A 81 -10.32 7.96 12.74
C GLY A 81 -9.73 7.41 11.43
N PRO A 82 -10.29 6.31 10.85
CA PRO A 82 -9.84 5.76 9.56
C PRO A 82 -10.01 6.75 8.40
N PHE A 83 -11.09 7.54 8.39
CA PHE A 83 -11.31 8.56 7.38
C PHE A 83 -10.25 9.65 7.43
N PHE A 84 -9.87 10.12 8.62
CA PHE A 84 -8.77 11.07 8.77
C PHE A 84 -7.41 10.49 8.39
N ALA A 85 -7.18 9.19 8.60
CA ALA A 85 -5.98 8.51 8.13
C ALA A 85 -5.90 8.50 6.59
N LEU A 86 -7.02 8.29 5.89
CA LEU A 86 -7.09 8.38 4.43
C LEU A 86 -6.86 9.80 3.92
N LEU A 87 -7.35 10.83 4.63
CA LEU A 87 -7.08 12.23 4.27
C LEU A 87 -5.65 12.69 4.59
N ALA A 88 -4.99 11.98 5.51
CA ALA A 88 -3.61 12.26 5.92
C ALA A 88 -2.57 11.77 4.91
N VAL A 89 -2.97 11.09 3.84
CA VAL A 89 -2.09 10.68 2.74
C VAL A 89 -2.41 11.47 1.47
N VAL A 90 -1.38 11.67 0.63
CA VAL A 90 -1.51 12.20 -0.73
C VAL A 90 -1.19 11.06 -1.68
N ARG A 91 -2.08 10.84 -2.65
CA ARG A 91 -1.83 9.96 -3.79
C ARG A 91 -1.19 10.79 -4.88
N PHE A 92 -0.11 10.30 -5.45
CA PHE A 92 0.52 10.92 -6.61
C PHE A 92 1.05 9.83 -7.53
N ASP A 93 1.03 10.16 -8.82
CA ASP A 93 1.57 9.33 -9.86
C ASP A 93 3.09 9.42 -9.81
N VAL A 94 3.75 8.26 -9.73
CA VAL A 94 5.19 8.13 -9.95
C VAL A 94 5.45 7.32 -11.20
N VAL A 95 6.54 7.67 -11.89
CA VAL A 95 7.07 6.86 -12.98
C VAL A 95 8.14 5.96 -12.39
N ARG A 96 7.95 4.65 -12.54
CA ARG A 96 8.95 3.64 -12.17
C ARG A 96 9.54 3.03 -13.43
N ALA A 97 10.76 2.54 -13.31
CA ALA A 97 11.46 1.87 -14.38
C ALA A 97 12.21 0.64 -13.87
N LEU A 98 12.15 -0.43 -14.65
CA LEU A 98 12.95 -1.64 -14.49
C LEU A 98 13.89 -1.77 -15.67
N THR A 99 15.18 -1.83 -15.39
CA THR A 99 16.22 -1.88 -16.43
C THR A 99 17.17 -3.03 -16.19
N TYR A 100 17.49 -3.77 -17.23
CA TYR A 100 18.45 -4.86 -17.16
C TYR A 100 19.32 -4.92 -18.41
N ASP A 101 20.63 -4.81 -18.25
CA ASP A 101 21.60 -4.78 -19.35
C ASP A 101 22.37 -6.11 -19.56
N GLY A 102 22.00 -7.15 -18.81
CA GLY A 102 22.72 -8.43 -18.78
C GLY A 102 23.53 -8.63 -17.49
N HIS A 103 24.02 -7.56 -16.87
CA HIS A 103 24.88 -7.59 -15.70
C HIS A 103 24.31 -6.84 -14.50
N LEU A 104 23.47 -5.84 -14.71
CA LEU A 104 22.91 -5.01 -13.66
C LEU A 104 21.40 -4.91 -13.86
N LEU A 105 20.64 -5.28 -12.83
CA LEU A 105 19.22 -4.97 -12.73
C LEU A 105 19.05 -3.74 -11.83
N GLN A 106 18.30 -2.75 -12.30
CA GLN A 106 17.92 -1.59 -11.50
C GLN A 106 16.41 -1.41 -11.51
N TRP A 107 15.87 -1.13 -10.33
CA TRP A 107 14.51 -0.64 -10.14
C TRP A 107 14.56 0.79 -9.64
N MET A 108 13.94 1.70 -10.39
CA MET A 108 14.01 3.13 -10.17
C MET A 108 12.61 3.72 -9.98
N GLU A 109 12.53 4.77 -9.17
CA GLU A 109 11.36 5.63 -9.03
C GLU A 109 11.78 7.08 -9.31
N GLY A 110 11.36 7.61 -10.46
CA GLY A 110 11.91 8.87 -10.98
C GLY A 110 13.42 8.79 -11.15
N GLU A 111 14.16 9.67 -10.46
CA GLU A 111 15.63 9.71 -10.46
C GLU A 111 16.26 8.88 -9.33
N THR A 112 15.44 8.30 -8.44
CA THR A 112 15.94 7.54 -7.28
C THR A 112 16.02 6.06 -7.59
N VAL A 113 17.18 5.46 -7.34
CA VAL A 113 17.37 4.00 -7.41
C VAL A 113 16.80 3.38 -6.13
N ARG A 114 15.75 2.55 -6.27
CA ARG A 114 15.13 1.81 -5.18
C ARG A 114 15.92 0.54 -4.86
N VAL A 115 16.26 -0.21 -5.89
CA VAL A 115 17.02 -1.46 -5.81
C VAL A 115 18.01 -1.54 -6.97
N ALA A 116 19.22 -2.01 -6.69
CA ALA A 116 20.24 -2.32 -7.69
C ALA A 116 20.88 -3.67 -7.37
N ILE A 117 20.83 -4.60 -8.32
CA ILE A 117 21.32 -5.97 -8.15
C ILE A 117 22.37 -6.24 -9.23
N GLN A 118 23.61 -6.50 -8.80
CA GLN A 118 24.70 -6.89 -9.70
C GLN A 118 24.65 -8.39 -9.98
N ASN A 119 24.90 -8.76 -11.22
CA ASN A 119 24.82 -10.11 -11.78
C ASN A 119 23.58 -10.88 -11.28
N PRO A 120 22.37 -10.35 -11.53
CA PRO A 120 21.15 -10.87 -10.94
C PRO A 120 20.89 -12.32 -11.37
N LYS A 121 20.54 -13.15 -10.39
CA LYS A 121 19.86 -14.43 -10.56
C LYS A 121 18.35 -14.17 -10.57
N PHE A 122 17.62 -14.95 -11.36
CA PHE A 122 16.18 -14.76 -11.57
C PHE A 122 15.44 -16.06 -11.26
N GLY A 123 14.20 -15.93 -10.77
CA GLY A 123 13.35 -17.06 -10.45
C GLY A 123 11.88 -16.69 -10.49
N LEU A 124 11.05 -17.69 -10.77
CA LEU A 124 9.60 -17.61 -10.68
C LEU A 124 9.12 -18.59 -9.63
N PHE A 125 8.28 -18.08 -8.74
CA PHE A 125 7.81 -18.80 -7.57
C PHE A 125 6.30 -18.67 -7.46
N ALA A 126 5.62 -19.76 -7.15
CA ALA A 126 4.18 -19.76 -6.97
C ALA A 126 3.77 -20.71 -5.85
N THR A 127 2.65 -20.43 -5.20
CA THR A 127 1.96 -21.46 -4.43
C THR A 127 1.35 -22.44 -5.43
N PRO A 128 1.67 -23.74 -5.37
CA PRO A 128 1.19 -24.70 -6.35
C PRO A 128 -0.35 -24.75 -6.35
N PRO A 129 -1.01 -24.68 -7.52
CA PRO A 129 -2.45 -24.83 -7.61
C PRO A 129 -2.90 -26.20 -7.09
N PRO A 130 -4.04 -26.29 -6.38
CA PRO A 130 -4.62 -27.56 -5.99
C PRO A 130 -4.87 -28.47 -7.20
N PRO A 131 -4.75 -29.81 -7.07
CA PRO A 131 -5.01 -30.73 -8.18
C PRO A 131 -6.40 -30.54 -8.82
N GLU A 132 -7.41 -30.23 -8.02
CA GLU A 132 -8.79 -29.95 -8.45
C GLU A 132 -8.88 -28.79 -9.47
N VAL A 133 -8.02 -27.78 -9.33
CA VAL A 133 -7.92 -26.62 -10.25
C VAL A 133 -7.28 -27.02 -11.57
N LEU A 134 -6.37 -28.00 -11.54
CA LEU A 134 -5.66 -28.47 -12.73
C LEU A 134 -6.47 -29.48 -13.55
N GLU A 135 -7.41 -30.19 -12.93
CA GLU A 135 -8.29 -31.13 -13.63
C GLU A 135 -9.39 -30.41 -14.44
N ASP A 136 -9.90 -29.27 -13.97
CA ASP A 136 -10.90 -28.47 -14.68
C ASP A 136 -10.23 -27.56 -15.74
N ALA A 137 -10.63 -27.73 -17.01
CA ALA A 137 -10.14 -26.92 -18.13
C ALA A 137 -10.42 -25.41 -17.96
N ARG A 138 -11.54 -25.03 -17.33
CA ARG A 138 -11.86 -23.63 -17.07
C ARG A 138 -10.98 -23.09 -15.94
N ALA A 139 -10.79 -23.87 -14.89
CA ALA A 139 -9.99 -23.49 -13.72
C ALA A 139 -8.49 -23.35 -14.06
N ARG A 140 -7.96 -24.20 -14.95
CA ARG A 140 -6.57 -24.09 -15.45
C ARG A 140 -6.20 -22.74 -16.07
N SER A 141 -7.16 -22.11 -16.75
CA SER A 141 -6.97 -20.81 -17.40
C SER A 141 -7.12 -19.62 -16.45
N GLN A 142 -7.51 -19.85 -15.19
CA GLN A 142 -7.70 -18.77 -14.23
C GLN A 142 -6.35 -18.16 -13.83
N PRO A 143 -6.33 -16.84 -13.56
CA PRO A 143 -5.13 -16.17 -13.10
C PRO A 143 -4.73 -16.65 -11.71
N TRP A 144 -3.46 -16.93 -11.54
CA TRP A 144 -2.83 -17.47 -10.35
C TRP A 144 -1.66 -16.56 -9.95
N ASP A 145 -1.50 -16.31 -8.66
CA ASP A 145 -0.47 -15.40 -8.16
C ASP A 145 0.92 -16.03 -8.26
N VAL A 146 1.85 -15.28 -8.82
CA VAL A 146 3.23 -15.69 -9.09
C VAL A 146 4.16 -14.54 -8.71
N ASN A 147 5.26 -14.87 -8.03
CA ASN A 147 6.30 -13.94 -7.68
C ASN A 147 7.49 -14.09 -8.61
N PHE A 148 7.80 -13.02 -9.33
CA PHE A 148 9.09 -12.85 -9.98
C PHE A 148 10.08 -12.33 -8.94
N VAL A 149 11.20 -13.03 -8.81
CA VAL A 149 12.24 -12.67 -7.83
C VAL A 149 13.56 -12.50 -8.57
N ALA A 150 14.25 -11.40 -8.30
CA ALA A 150 15.62 -11.18 -8.70
C ALA A 150 16.49 -10.96 -7.47
N TRP A 151 17.66 -11.59 -7.42
CA TRP A 151 18.58 -11.50 -6.27
C TRP A 151 20.03 -11.55 -6.72
N ASP A 152 20.95 -10.99 -5.93
CA ASP A 152 22.39 -11.15 -6.13
C ASP A 152 22.88 -12.53 -5.63
N GLU A 153 24.19 -12.78 -5.67
CA GLU A 153 24.73 -14.09 -5.27
C GLU A 153 24.51 -14.39 -3.78
N ASP A 154 24.63 -13.37 -2.93
CA ASP A 154 24.59 -13.47 -1.47
C ASP A 154 23.19 -13.22 -0.88
N ARG A 155 22.19 -12.89 -1.72
CA ARG A 155 20.83 -12.46 -1.37
C ARG A 155 20.79 -11.18 -0.50
N GLU A 156 21.80 -10.33 -0.57
CA GLU A 156 21.81 -9.05 0.14
C GLU A 156 20.90 -8.03 -0.55
N ALA A 157 20.84 -8.07 -1.89
CA ALA A 157 19.90 -7.31 -2.69
C ALA A 157 18.83 -8.23 -3.30
N LEU A 158 17.57 -7.90 -3.03
CA LEU A 158 16.39 -8.65 -3.45
C LEU A 158 15.37 -7.69 -4.08
N LEU A 159 14.72 -8.15 -5.15
CA LEU A 159 13.55 -7.52 -5.74
C LEU A 159 12.48 -8.57 -5.96
N THR A 160 11.30 -8.37 -5.36
CA THR A 160 10.15 -9.25 -5.49
C THR A 160 8.99 -8.52 -6.15
N ILE A 161 8.51 -9.04 -7.29
CA ILE A 161 7.39 -8.48 -8.02
C ILE A 161 6.28 -9.52 -8.12
N GLU A 162 5.12 -9.23 -7.57
CA GLU A 162 3.91 -10.04 -7.73
C GLU A 162 3.29 -9.80 -9.10
N THR A 163 2.92 -10.88 -9.77
CA THR A 163 2.16 -10.86 -11.01
C THR A 163 1.19 -12.04 -11.07
N LYS A 164 0.46 -12.18 -12.17
CA LYS A 164 -0.49 -13.28 -12.39
C LYS A 164 -0.14 -14.04 -13.68
N LEU A 165 -0.07 -15.37 -13.58
CA LEU A 165 0.02 -16.29 -14.73
C LEU A 165 -1.19 -17.22 -14.75
N SER A 166 -1.36 -18.07 -15.77
CA SER A 166 -2.41 -19.09 -15.66
C SER A 166 -2.06 -20.12 -14.58
N ALA A 167 -3.06 -20.76 -13.96
CA ALA A 167 -2.82 -21.83 -13.00
C ALA A 167 -1.99 -22.97 -13.61
N GLU A 168 -2.20 -23.29 -14.90
CA GLU A 168 -1.38 -24.26 -15.62
C GLU A 168 0.09 -23.85 -15.71
N GLU A 169 0.38 -22.59 -16.04
CA GLU A 169 1.76 -22.08 -16.06
C GLU A 169 2.38 -22.06 -14.66
N ALA A 170 1.60 -21.70 -13.64
CA ALA A 170 2.05 -21.62 -12.26
C ALA A 170 2.37 -23.00 -11.65
N ALA A 171 1.68 -24.06 -12.08
CA ALA A 171 1.91 -25.42 -11.60
C ALA A 171 3.31 -25.95 -11.91
N GLY A 172 3.94 -25.47 -12.98
CA GLY A 172 5.31 -25.83 -13.36
C GLY A 172 6.40 -25.04 -12.64
N LEU A 173 6.04 -24.10 -11.77
CA LEU A 173 6.98 -23.21 -11.10
C LEU A 173 7.48 -23.81 -9.78
N ARG A 174 8.59 -23.23 -9.28
CA ARG A 174 9.14 -23.62 -7.98
C ARG A 174 8.18 -23.18 -6.86
N PRO A 175 8.02 -23.98 -5.79
CA PRO A 175 7.23 -23.59 -4.64
C PRO A 175 7.78 -22.29 -4.05
N ALA A 176 6.89 -21.36 -3.72
CA ALA A 176 7.32 -20.09 -3.19
C ALA A 176 7.86 -20.23 -1.75
N ASP A 177 9.06 -19.69 -1.54
CA ASP A 177 9.62 -19.50 -0.20
C ASP A 177 8.78 -18.42 0.52
N PRO A 178 8.37 -18.60 1.80
CA PRO A 178 7.60 -17.60 2.52
C PRO A 178 8.24 -16.20 2.49
N GLU A 179 9.57 -16.14 2.51
CA GLU A 179 10.36 -14.90 2.42
C GLU A 179 10.03 -14.09 1.15
N PHE A 180 9.67 -14.75 0.05
CA PHE A 180 9.38 -14.12 -1.24
C PHE A 180 7.89 -13.83 -1.47
N THR A 181 7.00 -14.14 -0.52
CA THR A 181 5.54 -14.04 -0.75
C THR A 181 4.79 -13.16 0.22
N GLU A 182 5.35 -12.85 1.40
CA GLU A 182 4.61 -12.11 2.43
C GLU A 182 4.50 -10.59 2.16
N SER A 183 5.44 -9.99 1.42
CA SER A 183 5.44 -8.55 1.14
C SER A 183 6.22 -8.24 -0.15
N PRO A 184 5.61 -8.40 -1.34
CA PRO A 184 6.26 -8.05 -2.59
C PRO A 184 6.55 -6.55 -2.65
N ASP A 185 7.66 -6.17 -3.28
CA ASP A 185 8.05 -4.77 -3.46
C ASP A 185 7.11 -4.03 -4.42
N GLU A 186 6.54 -4.75 -5.38
CA GLU A 186 5.66 -4.22 -6.42
C GLU A 186 4.68 -5.28 -6.91
N THR A 187 3.51 -4.85 -7.40
CA THR A 187 2.59 -5.70 -8.17
C THR A 187 2.49 -5.18 -9.60
N LEU A 188 2.85 -6.01 -10.59
CA LEU A 188 2.79 -5.65 -12.01
C LEU A 188 1.91 -6.59 -12.83
N PRO A 189 1.15 -6.07 -13.81
CA PRO A 189 0.46 -6.91 -14.78
C PRO A 189 1.46 -7.75 -15.60
N PRO A 190 1.09 -8.99 -15.98
CA PRO A 190 2.02 -9.90 -16.66
C PRO A 190 2.52 -9.36 -18.00
N HIS A 191 1.72 -8.57 -18.72
CA HIS A 191 2.13 -7.98 -20.00
C HIS A 191 3.20 -6.89 -19.84
N VAL A 192 3.21 -6.18 -18.70
CA VAL A 192 4.26 -5.20 -18.38
C VAL A 192 5.54 -5.95 -18.01
N LEU A 193 5.44 -7.01 -17.21
CA LEU A 193 6.59 -7.79 -16.74
C LEU A 193 7.11 -8.83 -17.76
N ALA A 194 6.42 -9.01 -18.89
CA ALA A 194 6.66 -10.09 -19.86
C ALA A 194 8.14 -10.30 -20.26
N PRO A 195 8.95 -9.26 -20.57
CA PRO A 195 10.36 -9.44 -20.87
C PRO A 195 11.16 -10.10 -19.73
N PHE A 196 10.87 -9.74 -18.48
CA PHE A 196 11.52 -10.31 -17.29
C PHE A 196 11.03 -11.71 -16.98
N LEU A 197 9.74 -11.99 -17.20
CA LEU A 197 9.20 -13.34 -17.08
C LEU A 197 9.88 -14.31 -18.05
N LEU A 198 10.16 -13.87 -19.29
CA LEU A 198 10.91 -14.66 -20.26
C LEU A 198 12.36 -14.88 -19.83
N ILE A 199 13.03 -13.86 -19.28
CA ILE A 199 14.39 -14.01 -18.75
C ILE A 199 14.43 -15.02 -17.61
N ALA A 200 13.51 -14.93 -16.65
CA ALA A 200 13.44 -15.84 -15.52
C ALA A 200 13.20 -17.28 -15.99
N ARG A 201 12.30 -17.51 -16.97
CA ARG A 201 12.07 -18.85 -17.54
C ARG A 201 13.29 -19.41 -18.26
N ASN A 202 14.08 -18.58 -18.94
CA ASN A 202 15.27 -19.03 -19.68
C ASN A 202 16.52 -19.25 -18.80
N LYS A 203 16.52 -18.69 -17.58
CA LYS A 203 17.64 -18.78 -16.63
C LYS A 203 17.34 -19.65 -15.39
N ALA A 204 16.09 -20.08 -15.21
CA ALA A 204 15.65 -21.01 -14.18
C ALA A 204 16.00 -22.47 -14.54
#